data_AF-A0A382WAW5-F1
#
_entry.id   AF-A0A382WAW5-F1
#
_cell.length_a   1.000
_cell.length_b   1.000
_cell.length_c   1.000
_cell.angle_alpha   90.00
_cell.angle_beta   90.00
_cell.angle_gamma   90.00
#
_symmetry.space_group_name_H-M   'P 1'
#
loop_
_entity.id
_entity.type
_entity.pdbx_description
1 polymer ?
#
loop_
_entity_poly.entity_id
_entity_poly.type
_entity_poly.pdbx_seq_one_letter_code
_entity_poly.pdbx_strand_id
1 'polypeptide(L)'
;LDELKEIYFFNDIIKKYSRKTKKINNRVLIYQMARDSINLMVKDLIRNSLIKFKVNKINKLNDVYRSEDKLVCFSTRYENIIDEIRHFLNSKMYKNNKILKKNNEGKKIIEKLFKFISNKPRKFLTFLPIKHNKYRSVADYISGMTDRFAINIYKSIK
;
A
#
# COMPACT_ATOMS: atom_id res chain seq x y z
N LEU A 1 19.64 -6.98 4.13
CA LEU A 1 19.78 -6.64 5.57
C LEU A 1 20.67 -5.43 5.73
N ASP A 2 21.84 -5.40 5.09
CA ASP A 2 22.73 -4.23 5.14
C ASP A 2 22.10 -2.97 4.54
N GLU A 3 21.39 -3.07 3.41
CA GLU A 3 20.65 -1.93 2.85
C GLU A 3 19.55 -1.41 3.78
N LEU A 4 18.95 -2.26 4.63
CA LEU A 4 17.93 -1.81 5.60
C LEU A 4 18.55 -1.00 6.75
N LYS A 5 19.87 -1.10 6.96
CA LYS A 5 20.58 -0.25 7.92
C LYS A 5 20.71 1.20 7.44
N GLU A 6 20.48 1.46 6.15
CA GLU A 6 20.39 2.82 5.60
C GLU A 6 19.23 3.61 6.22
N ILE A 7 18.17 2.90 6.64
CA ILE A 7 17.00 3.51 7.30
C ILE A 7 17.22 3.50 8.80
N TYR A 8 17.23 4.69 9.43
CA TYR A 8 17.53 4.82 10.86
C TYR A 8 16.61 3.97 11.74
N PHE A 9 15.30 3.98 11.43
CA PHE A 9 14.29 3.22 12.15
C PHE A 9 14.58 1.71 12.19
N PHE A 10 14.92 1.11 11.04
CA PHE A 10 15.22 -0.31 10.98
C PHE A 10 16.59 -0.63 11.58
N ASN A 11 17.58 0.26 11.43
CA ASN A 11 18.89 0.12 12.07
C ASN A 11 18.76 0.03 13.60
N ASP A 12 17.93 0.88 14.20
CA ASP A 12 17.69 0.87 15.64
C ASP A 12 17.00 -0.40 16.12
N ILE A 13 16.10 -0.98 15.32
CA ILE A 13 15.52 -2.30 15.62
C ILE A 13 16.60 -3.38 15.52
N ILE A 14 17.43 -3.38 14.47
CA ILE A 14 18.51 -4.36 14.28
C ILE A 14 19.49 -4.34 15.46
N LYS A 15 19.86 -3.15 15.96
CA LYS A 15 20.77 -2.99 17.11
C LYS A 15 20.25 -3.67 18.38
N LYS A 16 18.93 -3.83 18.56
CA LYS A 16 18.35 -4.55 19.71
C LYS A 16 18.65 -6.04 19.68
N TYR A 17 18.76 -6.61 18.47
CA TYR A 17 19.02 -8.04 18.27
C TYR A 17 20.52 -8.35 18.18
N SER A 18 21.35 -7.43 17.67
CA SER A 18 22.80 -7.62 17.63
C SER A 18 23.45 -7.67 19.02
N ARG A 19 22.86 -6.99 20.02
CA ARG A 19 23.35 -6.96 21.41
C ARG A 19 22.97 -8.19 22.23
N LYS A 20 21.98 -8.99 21.80
CA LYS A 20 21.34 -10.01 22.66
C LYS A 20 21.74 -11.45 22.37
N THR A 21 22.43 -11.76 21.26
CA THR A 21 22.54 -13.17 20.82
C THR A 21 23.70 -13.44 19.83
N LYS A 22 24.28 -14.65 19.93
CA LYS A 22 25.07 -15.36 18.89
C LYS A 22 24.33 -15.32 17.53
N LYS A 23 25.08 -15.36 16.41
CA LYS A 23 24.62 -15.36 15.00
C LYS A 23 23.15 -15.81 14.82
N ILE A 24 22.21 -14.86 14.83
CA ILE A 24 20.80 -15.12 14.51
C ILE A 24 20.68 -15.39 13.00
N ASN A 25 19.83 -16.33 12.62
CA ASN A 25 19.49 -16.57 11.22
C ASN A 25 18.82 -15.33 10.59
N ASN A 26 19.32 -14.89 9.44
CA ASN A 26 18.83 -13.70 8.72
C ASN A 26 17.31 -13.71 8.47
N ARG A 27 16.69 -14.87 8.20
CA ARG A 27 15.24 -14.97 8.02
C ARG A 27 14.49 -14.66 9.32
N VAL A 28 14.95 -15.23 10.43
CA VAL A 28 14.36 -14.97 11.76
C VAL A 28 14.49 -13.48 12.08
N LEU A 29 15.65 -12.88 11.81
CA LEU A 29 15.87 -11.45 12.02
C LEU A 29 14.88 -10.59 11.20
N ILE A 30 14.63 -10.91 9.93
CA ILE A 30 13.66 -10.18 9.10
C ILE A 30 12.25 -10.25 9.70
N TYR A 31 11.79 -11.42 10.13
CA TYR A 31 10.46 -11.56 10.76
C TYR A 31 10.35 -10.79 12.07
N GLN A 32 11.40 -10.84 12.88
CA GLN A 32 11.46 -10.09 14.14
C GLN A 32 11.46 -8.57 13.88
N MET A 33 12.22 -8.10 12.89
CA MET A 33 12.21 -6.71 12.48
C MET A 33 10.82 -6.26 12.01
N ALA A 34 10.15 -7.03 11.16
CA ALA A 34 8.80 -6.71 10.70
C ALA A 34 7.81 -6.61 11.87
N ARG A 35 7.85 -7.57 12.80
CA ARG A 35 7.02 -7.59 14.01
C ARG A 35 7.26 -6.35 14.87
N ASP A 36 8.52 -6.05 15.19
CA ASP A 36 8.89 -4.90 16.01
C ASP A 36 8.52 -3.57 15.35
N SER A 37 8.69 -3.48 14.03
CA SER A 37 8.33 -2.30 13.25
C SER A 37 6.85 -2.01 13.34
N ILE A 38 6.00 -3.02 13.08
CA ILE A 38 4.55 -2.90 13.20
C ILE A 38 4.15 -2.53 14.62
N ASN A 39 4.72 -3.20 15.63
CA ASN A 39 4.42 -2.91 17.04
C ASN A 39 4.75 -1.46 17.43
N LEU A 40 5.90 -0.95 16.99
CA LEU A 40 6.33 0.42 17.24
C LEU A 40 5.41 1.43 16.55
N MET A 41 5.09 1.21 15.28
CA MET A 41 4.19 2.07 14.50
C MET A 41 2.77 2.09 15.10
N VAL A 42 2.22 0.93 15.46
CA VAL A 42 0.88 0.84 16.07
C VAL A 42 0.83 1.56 17.42
N LYS A 43 1.87 1.39 18.26
CA LYS A 43 1.96 2.11 19.54
C LYS A 43 2.01 3.62 19.37
N ASP A 44 2.77 4.11 18.38
CA ASP A 44 2.81 5.54 18.06
C ASP A 44 1.44 6.04 17.59
N LEU A 45 0.81 5.34 16.64
CA LEU A 45 -0.50 5.70 16.11
C LEU A 45 -1.55 5.82 17.22
N ILE A 46 -1.63 4.83 18.12
CA ILE A 46 -2.56 4.84 19.25
C ILE A 46 -2.25 6.03 20.18
N ARG A 47 -0.99 6.19 20.58
CA ARG A 47 -0.58 7.27 21.49
C ARG A 47 -0.89 8.64 20.91
N ASN A 48 -0.52 8.88 19.66
CA ASN A 48 -0.72 10.16 18.99
C ASN A 48 -2.21 10.44 18.77
N SER A 49 -3.00 9.42 18.42
CA SER A 49 -4.47 9.55 18.30
C SER A 49 -5.12 9.95 19.62
N LEU A 50 -4.72 9.33 20.74
CA LEU A 50 -5.22 9.70 22.07
C LEU A 50 -4.85 11.14 22.46
N ILE A 51 -3.65 11.61 22.08
CA ILE A 51 -3.25 13.00 22.29
C ILE A 51 -4.13 13.94 21.44
N LYS A 52 -4.33 13.61 20.16
CA LYS A 52 -5.17 14.40 19.24
C LYS A 52 -6.62 14.46 19.70
N PHE A 53 -7.20 13.37 20.19
CA PHE A 53 -8.54 13.37 20.77
C PHE A 53 -8.64 14.29 21.98
N LYS A 54 -7.65 14.31 22.87
CA LYS A 54 -7.63 15.22 24.03
C LYS A 54 -7.51 16.69 23.60
N VAL A 55 -6.57 17.00 22.71
CA VAL A 55 -6.33 18.37 22.23
C VAL A 55 -7.55 18.92 21.50
N ASN A 56 -8.18 18.10 20.65
CA ASN A 56 -9.38 18.47 19.89
C ASN A 56 -10.69 18.26 20.67
N LYS A 57 -10.60 17.94 21.97
CA LYS A 57 -11.75 17.76 22.88
C LYS A 57 -12.81 16.80 22.34
N ILE A 58 -12.38 15.70 21.73
CA ILE A 58 -13.24 14.67 21.15
C ILE A 58 -13.78 13.80 22.27
N ASN A 59 -15.07 13.95 22.59
CA ASN A 59 -15.75 13.19 23.66
C ASN A 59 -16.90 12.33 23.14
N LYS A 60 -17.45 12.66 21.96
CA LYS A 60 -18.52 11.92 21.28
C LYS A 60 -18.31 11.86 19.77
N LEU A 61 -19.04 10.97 19.11
CA LEU A 61 -18.94 10.76 17.66
C LEU A 61 -19.17 12.05 16.85
N ASN A 62 -20.09 12.92 17.26
CA ASN A 62 -20.33 14.19 16.57
C ASN A 62 -19.12 15.13 16.59
N ASP A 63 -18.24 15.03 17.58
CA ASP A 63 -17.03 15.86 17.64
C ASP A 63 -16.03 15.39 16.57
N VAL A 64 -15.99 14.08 16.27
CA VAL A 64 -15.17 13.52 15.19
C VAL A 64 -15.61 14.08 13.84
N TYR A 65 -16.91 14.10 13.56
CA TYR A 65 -17.44 14.62 12.29
C TYR A 65 -17.23 16.12 12.11
N ARG A 66 -17.11 16.87 13.22
CA ARG A 66 -16.87 18.32 13.21
C ARG A 66 -15.39 18.69 13.24
N SER A 67 -14.51 17.73 13.52
CA SER A 67 -13.07 17.97 13.58
C SER A 67 -12.52 18.24 12.18
N GLU A 68 -11.87 19.39 12.01
CA GLU A 68 -11.10 19.71 10.80
C GLU A 68 -9.73 19.00 10.79
N ASP A 69 -9.28 18.58 11.97
CA ASP A 69 -8.00 17.92 12.21
C ASP A 69 -8.04 16.41 11.88
N LYS A 70 -6.94 15.88 11.35
CA LYS A 70 -6.72 14.42 11.30
C LYS A 70 -6.52 13.87 12.71
N LEU A 71 -7.48 13.07 13.17
CA LEU A 71 -7.47 12.53 14.53
C LEU A 71 -6.69 11.23 14.69
N VAL A 72 -6.70 10.36 13.67
CA VAL A 72 -5.97 9.09 13.67
C VAL A 72 -4.82 9.19 12.68
N CYS A 73 -3.65 9.56 13.18
CA CYS A 73 -2.44 9.77 12.39
C CYS A 73 -1.19 9.46 13.20
N PHE A 74 -0.08 9.22 12.51
CA PHE A 74 1.21 9.07 13.16
C PHE A 74 1.68 10.40 13.74
N SER A 75 2.56 10.32 14.74
CA SER A 75 3.27 11.51 15.20
C SER A 75 4.20 12.03 14.09
N THR A 76 4.59 13.31 14.17
CA THR A 76 5.53 13.93 13.21
C THR A 76 6.81 13.11 13.06
N ARG A 77 7.29 12.50 14.14
CA ARG A 77 8.46 11.62 14.12
C ARG A 77 8.24 10.40 13.24
N TYR A 78 7.07 9.75 13.34
CA TYR A 78 6.77 8.55 12.56
C TYR A 78 6.38 8.86 11.12
N GLU A 79 5.76 10.00 10.84
CA GLU A 79 5.58 10.47 9.46
C GLU A 79 6.95 10.63 8.75
N ASN A 80 7.94 11.25 9.40
CA ASN A 80 9.30 11.36 8.85
C ASN A 80 9.94 9.98 8.58
N ILE A 81 9.76 9.02 9.50
CA ILE A 81 10.23 7.63 9.32
C ILE A 81 9.54 6.98 8.11
N ILE A 82 8.23 7.17 7.95
CA ILE A 82 7.47 6.61 6.83
C ILE A 82 7.96 7.22 5.51
N ASP A 83 8.25 8.52 5.48
CA ASP A 83 8.74 9.20 4.29
C ASP A 83 10.15 8.75 3.90
N GLU A 84 11.02 8.50 4.88
CA GLU A 84 12.33 7.85 4.68
C GLU A 84 12.16 6.44 4.07
N ILE A 85 11.25 5.63 4.62
CA ILE A 85 10.93 4.28 4.09
C ILE A 85 10.40 4.37 2.66
N ARG A 86 9.47 5.31 2.37
CA ARG A 86 8.93 5.53 1.02
C ARG A 86 10.04 5.91 0.04
N HIS A 87 10.95 6.79 0.43
CA HIS A 87 12.10 7.19 -0.40
C HIS A 87 13.02 6.01 -0.70
N PHE A 88 13.33 5.20 0.31
CA PHE A 88 14.11 3.99 0.13
C PHE A 88 13.43 2.99 -0.81
N LEU A 89 12.14 2.70 -0.62
CA LEU A 89 11.39 1.79 -1.49
C LEU A 89 11.28 2.33 -2.92
N ASN A 90 11.08 3.64 -3.09
CA ASN A 90 11.03 4.25 -4.40
C ASN A 90 12.36 4.05 -5.16
N SER A 91 13.49 4.29 -4.50
CA SER A 91 14.81 4.17 -5.13
C SER A 91 15.24 2.72 -5.36
N LYS A 92 15.09 1.84 -4.37
CA LYS A 92 15.63 0.47 -4.42
C LYS A 92 14.66 -0.56 -5.02
N MET A 93 13.35 -0.34 -4.89
CA MET A 93 12.32 -1.31 -5.33
C MET A 93 11.53 -0.83 -6.55
N TYR A 94 10.83 0.30 -6.47
CA TYR A 94 9.91 0.72 -7.54
C TYR A 94 10.62 1.16 -8.82
N LYS A 95 11.77 1.83 -8.71
CA LYS A 95 12.61 2.22 -9.86
C LYS A 95 13.43 1.08 -10.45
N ASN A 96 13.32 -0.14 -9.93
CA ASN A 96 14.03 -1.29 -10.49
C ASN A 96 13.48 -1.64 -11.89
N ASN A 97 14.38 -1.81 -12.86
CA ASN A 97 14.02 -2.10 -14.26
C ASN A 97 13.09 -3.31 -14.41
N LYS A 98 13.24 -4.35 -13.58
CA LYS A 98 12.36 -5.54 -13.62
C LYS A 98 10.93 -5.19 -13.20
N ILE A 99 10.77 -4.33 -12.20
CA ILE A 99 9.46 -3.86 -11.71
C ILE A 99 8.82 -2.92 -12.73
N LEU A 100 9.59 -1.96 -13.24
CA LEU A 100 9.12 -1.03 -14.27
C LEU A 100 8.63 -1.76 -15.53
N LYS A 101 9.36 -2.80 -15.98
CA LYS A 101 8.94 -3.60 -17.13
C LYS A 101 7.58 -4.27 -16.90
N LYS A 102 7.38 -4.91 -15.74
CA LYS A 102 6.10 -5.54 -15.38
C LYS A 102 4.97 -4.53 -15.28
N ASN A 103 5.20 -3.36 -14.69
CA ASN A 103 4.20 -2.30 -14.59
C ASN A 103 3.79 -1.78 -15.97
N ASN A 104 4.75 -1.61 -16.88
CA ASN A 104 4.49 -1.19 -18.25
C ASN A 104 3.73 -2.26 -19.05
N GLU A 105 4.00 -3.55 -18.82
CA GLU A 105 3.20 -4.64 -19.39
C GLU A 105 1.76 -4.63 -18.86
N GLY A 106 1.57 -4.44 -17.55
CA GLY A 106 0.26 -4.28 -16.94
C GLY A 106 -0.53 -3.11 -17.54
N LYS A 107 0.12 -1.95 -17.71
CA LYS A 107 -0.49 -0.77 -18.35
C LYS A 107 -1.00 -1.09 -19.77
N LYS A 108 -0.19 -1.75 -20.58
CA LYS A 108 -0.57 -2.17 -21.95
C LYS A 108 -1.78 -3.13 -21.94
N ILE A 109 -1.82 -4.06 -20.99
CA ILE A 109 -2.93 -5.00 -20.83
C ILE A 109 -4.21 -4.23 -20.53
N ILE A 110 -4.20 -3.35 -19.52
CA ILE A 110 -5.37 -2.58 -19.12
C ILE A 110 -5.86 -1.67 -20.25
N GLU A 111 -4.97 -0.97 -20.96
CA GLU A 111 -5.33 -0.13 -22.10
C GLU A 111 -6.02 -0.93 -23.23
N LYS A 112 -5.50 -2.12 -23.56
CA LYS A 112 -6.09 -2.97 -24.61
C LYS A 112 -7.44 -3.55 -24.16
N LEU A 113 -7.54 -4.01 -22.92
CA LEU A 113 -8.80 -4.51 -22.34
C LEU A 113 -9.87 -3.42 -22.33
N PHE A 114 -9.52 -2.21 -21.87
CA PHE A 114 -10.45 -1.09 -21.82
C PHE A 114 -10.99 -0.76 -23.21
N LYS A 115 -10.12 -0.64 -24.23
CA LYS A 115 -10.54 -0.40 -25.62
C LYS A 115 -11.43 -1.53 -26.15
N PHE A 116 -11.03 -2.78 -25.97
CA PHE A 116 -11.75 -3.94 -26.51
C PHE A 116 -13.15 -4.09 -25.89
N ILE A 117 -13.23 -4.03 -24.55
CA ILE A 117 -14.49 -4.18 -23.81
C ILE A 117 -15.39 -2.97 -24.07
N SER A 118 -14.82 -1.76 -24.17
CA SER A 118 -15.59 -0.56 -24.56
C SER A 118 -16.19 -0.69 -25.96
N ASN A 119 -15.56 -1.39 -26.89
CA ASN A 119 -16.16 -1.59 -28.22
C ASN A 119 -17.31 -2.61 -28.20
N LYS A 120 -17.27 -3.61 -27.31
CA LYS A 120 -18.27 -4.69 -27.23
C LYS A 120 -18.76 -4.92 -25.79
N PRO A 121 -19.35 -3.91 -25.12
CA PRO A 121 -19.63 -3.97 -23.68
C PRO A 121 -20.65 -5.06 -23.33
N ARG A 122 -21.67 -5.28 -24.18
CA ARG A 122 -22.72 -6.28 -23.94
C ARG A 122 -22.19 -7.71 -23.84
N LYS A 123 -21.01 -8.03 -24.41
CA LYS A 123 -20.39 -9.36 -24.29
C LYS A 123 -19.83 -9.62 -22.89
N PHE A 124 -19.43 -8.57 -22.20
CA PHE A 124 -18.71 -8.65 -20.92
C PHE A 124 -19.56 -8.21 -19.72
N LEU A 125 -20.50 -7.29 -19.95
CA LEU A 125 -21.33 -6.67 -18.93
C LEU A 125 -22.76 -7.23 -18.93
N THR A 126 -22.97 -8.48 -19.36
CA THR A 126 -24.29 -9.09 -19.54
C THR A 126 -25.19 -9.04 -18.30
N PHE A 127 -24.61 -9.15 -17.11
CA PHE A 127 -25.33 -9.21 -15.83
C PHE A 127 -25.17 -7.95 -14.98
N LEU A 128 -24.39 -6.97 -15.46
CA LEU A 128 -24.24 -5.69 -14.78
C LEU A 128 -25.27 -4.74 -15.38
N PRO A 129 -26.32 -4.33 -14.64
CA PRO A 129 -27.11 -3.20 -15.09
C PRO A 129 -26.12 -2.06 -15.33
N ILE A 130 -26.21 -1.43 -16.51
CA ILE A 130 -25.44 -0.24 -16.84
C ILE A 130 -25.99 0.87 -15.91
N LYS A 131 -25.57 0.86 -14.65
CA LYS A 131 -26.03 1.79 -13.60
C LYS A 131 -25.49 3.21 -13.84
N HIS A 132 -24.49 3.36 -14.71
CA HIS A 132 -23.76 4.59 -15.02
C HIS A 132 -23.38 4.68 -16.52
N ASN A 133 -22.60 5.70 -16.90
CA ASN A 133 -21.94 5.78 -18.20
C ASN A 133 -21.20 4.47 -18.53
N LYS A 134 -21.37 3.99 -19.77
CA LYS A 134 -20.66 2.85 -20.39
C LYS A 134 -19.19 2.72 -19.95
N TYR A 135 -18.41 3.80 -20.03
CA TYR A 135 -16.97 3.76 -19.70
C TYR A 135 -16.71 3.47 -18.22
N ARG A 136 -17.61 3.93 -17.33
CA ARG A 136 -17.51 3.64 -15.91
C ARG A 136 -17.78 2.17 -15.62
N SER A 137 -18.82 1.60 -16.21
CA SER A 137 -19.11 0.17 -16.08
C SER A 137 -17.98 -0.72 -16.60
N VAL A 138 -17.29 -0.30 -17.67
CA VAL A 138 -16.09 -1.00 -18.16
C VAL A 138 -14.92 -0.88 -17.18
N ALA A 139 -14.69 0.31 -16.62
CA ALA A 139 -13.64 0.52 -15.62
C ALA A 139 -13.89 -0.33 -14.36
N ASP A 140 -15.12 -0.34 -13.85
CA ASP A 140 -15.50 -1.13 -12.68
C ASP A 140 -15.29 -2.63 -12.94
N TYR A 141 -15.73 -3.13 -14.12
CA TYR A 141 -15.51 -4.52 -14.51
C TYR A 141 -14.02 -4.90 -14.59
N ILE A 142 -13.18 -4.06 -15.21
CA ILE A 142 -11.73 -4.29 -15.29
C ILE A 142 -11.09 -4.25 -13.91
N SER A 143 -11.50 -3.31 -13.04
CA SER A 143 -10.97 -3.19 -11.68
C SER A 143 -11.31 -4.40 -10.79
N GLY A 144 -12.39 -5.13 -11.10
CA GLY A 144 -12.76 -6.37 -10.44
C GLY A 144 -12.07 -7.63 -10.96
N MET A 145 -11.25 -7.54 -12.02
CA MET A 145 -10.51 -8.68 -12.55
C MET A 145 -9.33 -9.04 -11.64
N THR A 146 -9.08 -10.34 -11.49
CA THR A 146 -7.77 -10.80 -10.99
C THR A 146 -6.72 -10.67 -12.10
N ASP A 147 -5.44 -10.52 -11.73
CA ASP A 147 -4.33 -10.47 -12.69
C ASP A 147 -4.37 -11.63 -13.69
N ARG A 148 -4.58 -12.86 -13.19
CA ARG A 148 -4.65 -14.07 -14.03
C ARG A 148 -5.79 -13.99 -15.03
N PHE A 149 -6.97 -13.52 -14.59
CA PHE A 149 -8.12 -13.37 -15.46
C PHE A 149 -7.88 -12.29 -16.53
N ALA A 150 -7.39 -11.11 -16.14
CA ALA A 150 -7.08 -10.03 -17.06
C ALA A 150 -6.05 -10.46 -18.13
N ILE A 151 -4.99 -11.17 -17.73
CA ILE A 151 -3.98 -11.71 -18.65
C ILE A 151 -4.59 -12.71 -19.62
N ASN A 152 -5.47 -13.60 -19.16
CA ASN A 152 -6.12 -14.60 -20.01
C ASN A 152 -7.03 -13.96 -21.07
N ILE A 153 -7.84 -12.97 -20.68
CA ILE A 153 -8.69 -12.22 -21.61
C ILE A 153 -7.82 -11.43 -22.59
N TYR A 154 -6.74 -10.79 -22.13
CA TYR A 154 -5.82 -10.08 -23.01
C TYR A 154 -5.19 -10.99 -24.08
N LYS A 155 -4.83 -12.23 -23.70
CA LYS A 155 -4.30 -13.23 -24.64
C LYS A 155 -5.34 -13.71 -25.65
N SER A 156 -6.62 -13.81 -25.29
CA SER A 156 -7.68 -14.23 -26.22
C SER A 156 -8.15 -13.14 -27.18
N ILE A 157 -7.82 -11.87 -26.89
CA ILE A 157 -8.03 -10.73 -27.80
C ILE A 157 -6.87 -10.59 -28.82
N LYS A 158 -5.79 -11.35 -28.63
CA LYS A 158 -4.59 -11.26 -29.46
C LYS A 158 -4.76 -11.99 -30.79
#